data_AF-A0A3D1HB88-F1
#
_entry.id   AF-A0A3D1HB88-F1
#
_cell.length_a   1.000
_cell.length_b   1.000
_cell.length_c   1.000
_cell.angle_alpha   90.00
_cell.angle_beta   90.00
_cell.angle_gamma   90.00
#
_symmetry.space_group_name_H-M   'P 1'
#
loop_
_entity.id
_entity.type
_entity.pdbx_description
1 polymer ?
#
loop_
_entity_poly.entity_id
_entity_poly.type
_entity_poly.pdbx_seq_one_letter_code
_entity_poly.pdbx_strand_id
1 'polypeptide(L)'
;IDEAYDALLEMRSASGYEMPIVSGFRSYRTQTAIFNNYVANYGEAEANTFSARPGESEHQTGMAIDITSLDQSYGDTAEGIWLAENCHNFGFIIRYMKEKESITGYIYEPWHVRYLGKSTAKLVHDSGLSLEEFLGVD
;
A
#
# COMPACT_ATOMS: atom_id res chain seq x y z
N ILE A 1 -7.93 -18.62 5.07
CA ILE A 1 -8.83 -17.49 4.77
C ILE A 1 -7.95 -16.26 4.88
N ASP A 2 -7.87 -15.47 3.82
CA ASP A 2 -6.87 -14.40 3.64
C ASP A 2 -7.50 -13.07 4.07
N GLU A 3 -7.20 -12.62 5.30
CA GLU A 3 -7.92 -11.54 5.99
C GLU A 3 -7.97 -10.23 5.20
N ALA A 4 -6.87 -9.89 4.51
CA ALA A 4 -6.81 -8.72 3.65
C ALA A 4 -7.73 -8.87 2.43
N TYR A 5 -7.81 -10.05 1.83
CA TYR A 5 -8.70 -10.29 0.69
C TYR A 5 -10.17 -10.17 1.08
N ASP A 6 -10.56 -10.75 2.21
CA ASP A 6 -11.94 -10.64 2.71
C ASP A 6 -12.31 -9.18 3.03
N ALA A 7 -11.39 -8.44 3.65
CA ALA A 7 -11.58 -7.01 3.89
C ALA A 7 -11.71 -6.19 2.60
N LEU A 8 -10.99 -6.55 1.53
CA LEU A 8 -11.13 -5.91 0.22
C LEU A 8 -12.52 -6.17 -0.37
N LEU A 9 -13.06 -7.38 -0.23
CA LEU A 9 -14.42 -7.69 -0.70
C LEU A 9 -15.49 -6.87 0.06
N GLU A 10 -15.33 -6.71 1.37
CA GLU A 10 -16.20 -5.83 2.16
C GLU A 10 -16.11 -4.37 1.68
N MET A 11 -14.89 -3.87 1.46
CA MET A 11 -14.64 -2.50 0.99
C MET A 11 -15.25 -2.24 -0.40
N ARG A 12 -15.12 -3.17 -1.35
CA ARG A 12 -15.76 -3.10 -2.66
C ARG A 12 -17.28 -3.03 -2.55
N SER A 13 -17.87 -3.92 -1.75
CA SER A 13 -19.32 -3.96 -1.55
C SER A 13 -19.86 -2.66 -0.93
N ALA A 14 -19.11 -2.02 -0.02
CA ALA A 14 -19.54 -0.80 0.64
C ALA A 14 -19.32 0.46 -0.20
N SER A 15 -18.28 0.47 -1.03
CA SER A 15 -17.91 1.63 -1.86
C SER A 15 -18.69 1.73 -3.17
N GLY A 16 -19.09 0.59 -3.73
CA GLY A 16 -19.63 0.51 -5.10
C GLY A 16 -18.57 0.61 -6.20
N TYR A 17 -17.28 0.66 -5.85
CA TYR A 17 -16.16 0.58 -6.80
C TYR A 17 -15.64 -0.85 -6.93
N GLU A 18 -15.20 -1.22 -8.13
CA GLU A 18 -14.65 -2.55 -8.43
C GLU A 18 -13.26 -2.78 -7.84
N MET A 19 -12.45 -1.72 -7.67
CA MET A 19 -11.11 -1.74 -7.06
C MET A 19 -10.25 -2.95 -7.50
N PRO A 20 -10.02 -3.19 -8.81
CA PRO A 20 -9.36 -4.40 -9.29
C PRO A 20 -7.95 -4.57 -8.70
N ILE A 21 -7.58 -5.79 -8.33
CA ILE A 21 -6.24 -6.07 -7.79
C ILE A 21 -5.23 -6.03 -8.93
N VAL A 22 -4.23 -5.16 -8.81
CA VAL A 22 -3.06 -5.11 -9.69
C VAL A 22 -1.96 -6.02 -9.14
N SER A 23 -1.72 -5.99 -7.83
CA SER A 23 -0.73 -6.83 -7.16
C SER A 23 -1.18 -7.20 -5.75
N GLY A 24 -1.25 -8.49 -5.43
CA GLY A 24 -1.49 -8.99 -4.07
C GLY A 24 -0.22 -9.55 -3.45
N PHE A 25 -0.27 -10.79 -2.96
CA PHE A 25 0.91 -11.48 -2.47
C PHE A 25 2.00 -11.61 -3.56
N ARG A 26 3.23 -11.23 -3.20
CA ARG A 26 4.43 -11.44 -4.01
C ARG A 26 5.39 -12.35 -3.25
N SER A 27 5.84 -13.43 -3.88
CA SER A 27 6.89 -14.27 -3.28
C SER A 27 8.23 -13.54 -3.24
N TYR A 28 9.17 -13.97 -2.38
CA TYR A 28 10.54 -13.44 -2.36
C TYR A 28 11.17 -13.47 -3.76
N ARG A 29 11.03 -14.59 -4.49
CA ARG A 29 11.55 -14.76 -5.85
C ARG A 29 10.94 -13.75 -6.83
N THR A 30 9.64 -13.52 -6.72
CA THR A 30 8.93 -12.52 -7.54
C THR A 30 9.47 -11.12 -7.24
N GLN A 31 9.63 -10.77 -5.96
CA GLN A 31 10.19 -9.49 -5.55
C GLN A 31 11.63 -9.31 -6.05
N THR A 32 12.45 -10.38 -6.03
CA THR A 32 13.81 -10.37 -6.60
C THR A 32 13.80 -10.02 -8.09
N ALA A 33 12.93 -10.64 -8.88
CA ALA A 33 12.84 -10.35 -10.30
C ALA A 33 12.41 -8.90 -10.58
N ILE A 34 11.40 -8.41 -9.84
CA ILE A 34 10.89 -7.03 -9.97
C ILE A 34 11.99 -6.02 -9.60
N PHE A 35 12.61 -6.17 -8.42
CA PHE A 35 13.62 -5.24 -7.95
C PHE A 35 14.82 -5.19 -8.91
N ASN A 36 15.33 -6.35 -9.34
CA ASN A 36 16.45 -6.41 -10.29
C ASN A 36 16.10 -5.76 -11.63
N ASN A 37 14.85 -5.92 -12.11
CA ASN A 37 14.40 -5.24 -13.32
C ASN A 37 14.41 -3.71 -13.13
N TYR A 38 13.91 -3.19 -12.00
CA TYR A 38 13.95 -1.75 -11.75
C TYR A 38 15.37 -1.21 -11.59
N VAL A 39 16.24 -1.91 -10.87
CA VAL A 39 17.67 -1.56 -10.77
C VAL A 39 18.32 -1.49 -12.16
N ALA A 40 17.99 -2.41 -13.06
CA ALA A 40 18.55 -2.42 -14.41
C ALA A 40 18.07 -1.24 -15.28
N ASN A 41 16.85 -0.73 -15.04
CA ASN A 41 16.27 0.35 -15.83
C ASN A 41 16.54 1.76 -15.25
N TYR A 42 16.58 1.88 -13.93
CA TYR A 42 16.61 3.18 -13.22
C TYR A 42 17.83 3.34 -12.30
N GLY A 43 18.59 2.28 -12.07
CA GLY A 43 19.66 2.26 -11.07
C GLY A 43 19.13 1.99 -9.66
N GLU A 44 20.01 1.53 -8.77
CA GLU A 44 19.62 1.04 -7.45
C GLU A 44 19.11 2.15 -6.53
N ALA A 45 19.71 3.33 -6.55
CA ALA A 45 19.28 4.45 -5.72
C ALA A 45 17.84 4.85 -6.01
N GLU A 46 17.46 4.97 -7.29
CA GLU A 46 16.10 5.33 -7.70
C GLU A 46 15.13 4.17 -7.49
N ALA A 47 15.53 2.92 -7.81
CA ALA A 47 14.69 1.75 -7.57
C ALA A 47 14.27 1.60 -6.09
N ASN A 48 15.14 1.97 -5.13
CA ASN A 48 14.82 1.91 -3.71
C ASN A 48 13.75 2.91 -3.26
N THR A 49 13.38 3.92 -4.06
CA THR A 49 12.34 4.89 -3.65
C THR A 49 10.92 4.46 -4.03
N PHE A 50 10.76 3.44 -4.87
CA PHE A 50 9.45 2.94 -5.33
C PHE A 50 9.39 1.41 -5.40
N SER A 51 10.46 0.72 -5.00
CA SER A 51 10.48 -0.73 -4.96
C SER A 51 11.29 -1.23 -3.77
N ALA A 52 10.69 -2.12 -3.01
CA ALA A 52 11.35 -2.75 -1.87
C ALA A 52 12.36 -3.82 -2.33
N ARG A 53 13.45 -3.97 -1.57
CA ARG A 53 14.33 -5.12 -1.74
C ARG A 53 13.59 -6.42 -1.38
N PRO A 54 14.01 -7.57 -1.92
CA PRO A 54 13.43 -8.86 -1.55
C PRO A 54 13.62 -9.13 -0.06
N GLY A 55 12.53 -9.40 0.65
CA GLY A 55 12.49 -9.54 2.12
C GLY A 55 11.94 -8.31 2.83
N GLU A 56 11.89 -7.15 2.17
CA GLU A 56 11.42 -5.88 2.73
C GLU A 56 10.05 -5.45 2.15
N SER A 57 9.55 -6.14 1.13
CA SER A 57 8.27 -5.83 0.50
C SER A 57 7.09 -6.29 1.37
N GLU A 58 6.17 -5.37 1.67
CA GLU A 58 4.95 -5.72 2.40
C GLU A 58 4.08 -6.75 1.67
N HIS A 59 4.15 -6.82 0.34
CA HIS A 59 3.42 -7.85 -0.43
C HIS A 59 3.88 -9.27 -0.10
N GLN A 60 5.09 -9.44 0.44
CA GLN A 60 5.55 -10.74 0.90
C GLN A 60 4.85 -11.19 2.18
N THR A 61 4.20 -10.29 2.90
CA THR A 61 3.37 -10.63 4.07
C THR A 61 1.98 -11.14 3.70
N GLY A 62 1.54 -10.90 2.46
CA GLY A 62 0.15 -11.10 2.03
C GLY A 62 -0.83 -10.03 2.52
N MET A 63 -0.36 -9.04 3.31
CA MET A 63 -1.21 -8.00 3.91
C MET A 63 -1.22 -6.69 3.13
N ALA A 64 -0.52 -6.60 1.99
CA ALA A 64 -0.52 -5.44 1.11
C ALA A 64 -1.13 -5.78 -0.25
N ILE A 65 -1.92 -4.84 -0.78
CA ILE A 65 -2.61 -4.98 -2.06
C ILE A 65 -2.48 -3.66 -2.83
N ASP A 66 -2.02 -3.73 -4.07
CA ASP A 66 -2.10 -2.64 -5.04
C ASP A 66 -3.42 -2.77 -5.80
N ILE A 67 -4.21 -1.70 -5.85
CA ILE A 67 -5.51 -1.68 -6.52
C ILE A 67 -5.60 -0.61 -7.61
N THR A 68 -6.40 -0.91 -8.62
CA THR A 68 -6.84 -0.01 -9.69
C THR A 68 -5.75 0.46 -10.65
N SER A 69 -4.81 1.31 -10.21
CA SER A 69 -3.77 1.89 -11.08
C SER A 69 -2.51 2.22 -10.31
N LEU A 70 -1.35 1.85 -10.84
CA LEU A 70 -0.03 2.20 -10.29
C LEU A 70 0.43 3.59 -10.76
N ASP A 71 -0.45 4.58 -10.68
CA ASP A 71 -0.18 5.97 -11.06
C ASP A 71 -0.66 6.91 -9.94
N GLN A 72 0.14 7.93 -9.61
CA GLN A 72 -0.18 8.87 -8.53
C GLN A 72 -1.47 9.65 -8.81
N SER A 73 -1.83 9.84 -10.08
CA SER A 73 -3.09 10.48 -10.45
C SER A 73 -4.31 9.69 -9.99
N TYR A 74 -4.16 8.40 -9.62
CA TYR A 74 -5.25 7.62 -9.02
C TYR A 74 -5.77 8.29 -7.75
N GLY A 75 -4.89 8.89 -6.95
CA GLY A 75 -5.26 9.61 -5.72
C GLY A 75 -6.16 10.82 -5.95
N ASP A 76 -6.19 11.37 -7.16
CA ASP A 76 -7.04 12.50 -7.54
C ASP A 76 -8.39 12.07 -8.14
N THR A 77 -8.59 10.76 -8.35
CA THR A 77 -9.87 10.23 -8.85
C THR A 77 -10.90 10.14 -7.72
N ALA A 78 -12.19 10.11 -8.07
CA ALA A 78 -13.26 9.90 -7.08
C ALA A 78 -13.07 8.61 -6.26
N GLU A 79 -12.60 7.53 -6.90
CA GLU A 79 -12.32 6.26 -6.24
C GLU A 79 -11.12 6.36 -5.29
N GLY A 80 -10.01 6.99 -5.71
CA GLY A 80 -8.81 7.17 -4.88
C GLY A 80 -9.05 8.08 -3.68
N ILE A 81 -9.80 9.17 -3.86
CA ILE A 81 -10.22 10.06 -2.75
C ILE A 81 -11.09 9.28 -1.77
N TRP A 82 -12.10 8.54 -2.27
CA TRP A 82 -12.94 7.70 -1.41
C TRP A 82 -12.11 6.68 -0.64
N LEU A 83 -11.15 6.03 -1.30
CA LEU A 83 -10.27 5.05 -0.68
C LEU A 83 -9.46 5.67 0.46
N ALA A 84 -8.81 6.81 0.23
CA ALA A 84 -8.02 7.50 1.25
C ALA A 84 -8.86 7.89 2.48
N GLU A 85 -10.11 8.30 2.27
CA GLU A 85 -11.03 8.70 3.34
C GLU A 85 -11.67 7.51 4.09
N ASN A 86 -11.78 6.33 3.47
CA ASN A 86 -12.66 5.27 3.99
C ASN A 86 -11.99 3.92 4.25
N CYS A 87 -10.82 3.63 3.65
CA CYS A 87 -10.22 2.29 3.71
C CYS A 87 -9.92 1.78 5.13
N HIS A 88 -9.70 2.70 6.09
CA HIS A 88 -9.48 2.39 7.51
C HIS A 88 -10.68 1.70 8.18
N ASN A 89 -11.90 1.96 7.72
CA ASN A 89 -13.11 1.30 8.21
C ASN A 89 -13.12 -0.21 7.88
N PHE A 90 -12.32 -0.62 6.90
CA PHE A 90 -12.17 -2.01 6.46
C PHE A 90 -10.87 -2.63 6.96
N GLY A 91 -10.05 -1.89 7.70
CA GLY A 91 -8.79 -2.38 8.26
C GLY A 91 -7.57 -2.09 7.39
N PHE A 92 -7.70 -1.21 6.38
CA PHE A 92 -6.59 -0.77 5.53
C PHE A 92 -6.11 0.63 5.86
N ILE A 93 -4.86 0.92 5.54
CA ILE A 93 -4.34 2.29 5.43
C ILE A 93 -3.78 2.52 4.03
N ILE A 94 -3.75 3.77 3.57
CA ILE A 94 -2.86 4.17 2.48
C ILE A 94 -1.45 4.16 3.06
N ARG A 95 -0.62 3.20 2.63
CA ARG A 95 0.65 2.91 3.31
C ARG A 95 1.71 4.00 3.12
N TYR A 96 1.79 4.52 1.90
CA TYR A 96 2.76 5.51 1.48
C TYR A 96 2.03 6.79 1.10
N MET A 97 1.85 7.65 2.10
CA MET A 97 1.14 8.93 1.98
C MET A 97 2.05 10.02 1.40
N LYS A 98 1.43 11.03 0.79
CA LYS A 98 2.11 12.23 0.34
C LYS A 98 2.75 12.95 1.53
N GLU A 99 3.93 13.55 1.32
CA GLU A 99 4.68 14.30 2.35
C GLU A 99 5.25 13.44 3.49
N LYS A 100 5.20 12.11 3.37
CA LYS A 100 5.79 11.14 4.33
C LYS A 100 6.96 10.36 3.73
N GLU A 101 7.42 10.72 2.53
CA GLU A 101 8.45 10.01 1.78
C GLU A 101 9.79 9.96 2.53
N SER A 102 10.13 11.01 3.26
CA SER A 102 11.36 11.06 4.06
C SER A 102 11.35 10.13 5.28
N ILE A 103 10.16 9.65 5.67
CA ILE A 103 9.96 8.76 6.81
C ILE A 103 9.80 7.33 6.31
N THR A 104 8.92 7.10 5.33
CA THR A 104 8.65 5.77 4.79
C THR A 104 9.78 5.27 3.88
N GLY A 105 10.51 6.19 3.24
CA GLY A 105 11.47 5.89 2.19
C GLY A 105 10.85 5.65 0.80
N TYR A 106 9.52 5.70 0.70
CA TYR A 106 8.78 5.45 -0.55
C TYR A 106 8.07 6.70 -1.02
N ILE A 107 7.98 6.85 -2.34
CA ILE A 107 7.13 7.86 -2.97
C ILE A 107 5.66 7.69 -2.57
N TYR A 108 4.83 8.72 -2.82
CA TYR A 108 3.38 8.59 -2.68
C TYR A 108 2.83 7.48 -3.59
N GLU A 109 2.08 6.54 -3.00
CA GLU A 109 1.44 5.42 -3.69
C GLU A 109 -0.03 5.29 -3.26
N PRO A 110 -0.96 6.05 -3.88
CA PRO A 110 -2.39 6.04 -3.52
C PRO A 110 -3.09 4.69 -3.70
N TRP A 111 -2.48 3.78 -4.45
CA TRP A 111 -3.00 2.44 -4.74
C TRP A 111 -2.59 1.39 -3.72
N HIS A 112 -1.51 1.61 -2.96
CA HIS A 112 -0.92 0.60 -2.06
C HIS A 112 -1.63 0.66 -0.71
N VAL A 113 -2.52 -0.31 -0.49
CA VAL A 113 -3.23 -0.47 0.79
C VAL A 113 -2.59 -1.55 1.65
N ARG A 114 -2.36 -1.23 2.93
CA ARG A 114 -1.82 -2.16 3.93
C ARG A 114 -2.89 -2.54 4.97
N TYR A 115 -3.18 -3.82 5.09
CA TYR A 115 -4.09 -4.36 6.08
C TYR A 115 -3.42 -4.44 7.46
N LEU A 116 -4.10 -3.89 8.46
CA LEU A 116 -3.73 -3.88 9.89
C LEU A 116 -4.86 -4.37 10.81
N GLY A 117 -6.02 -4.71 10.23
CA GLY A 117 -7.26 -4.92 10.97
C GLY A 117 -7.96 -3.59 11.34
N LYS A 118 -9.29 -3.65 11.47
CA LYS A 118 -10.17 -2.46 11.64
C LYS A 118 -9.76 -1.55 12.80
N SER A 119 -9.42 -2.12 13.96
CA SER A 119 -9.05 -1.33 15.13
C SER A 119 -7.74 -0.55 14.93
N THR A 120 -6.69 -1.23 14.46
CA THR A 120 -5.37 -0.61 14.28
C THR A 120 -5.37 0.38 13.13
N ALA A 121 -5.97 0.02 11.99
CA ALA A 121 -6.06 0.91 10.84
C ALA A 121 -6.79 2.22 11.19
N LYS A 122 -7.86 2.14 11.99
CA LYS A 122 -8.54 3.33 12.51
C LYS A 122 -7.63 4.20 13.37
N LEU A 123 -6.87 3.62 14.31
CA LEU A 123 -5.96 4.38 15.15
C LEU A 123 -4.85 5.07 14.34
N VAL A 124 -4.29 4.38 13.35
CA VAL A 124 -3.28 4.96 12.45
C VAL A 124 -3.90 6.10 11.64
N HIS A 125 -5.06 5.88 11.02
CA HIS A 125 -5.75 6.91 10.23
C HIS A 125 -6.10 8.15 11.06
N ASP A 126 -6.74 7.97 12.23
CA ASP A 126 -7.14 9.08 13.11
C ASP A 126 -5.93 9.89 13.62
N SER A 127 -4.74 9.29 13.67
CA SER A 127 -3.51 9.97 14.09
C SER A 127 -2.90 10.87 13.01
N GLY A 128 -3.21 10.62 11.73
CA GLY A 128 -2.56 11.29 10.58
C GLY A 128 -1.07 10.94 10.39
N LEU A 129 -0.57 9.92 11.09
CA LEU A 129 0.81 9.48 11.06
C LEU A 129 1.04 8.37 10.02
N SER A 130 2.28 8.26 9.52
CA SER A 130 2.72 7.03 8.85
C SER A 130 2.74 5.87 9.85
N LEU A 131 2.85 4.64 9.34
CA LEU A 131 2.92 3.47 10.21
C LEU A 131 4.18 3.47 11.08
N GLU A 132 5.30 3.95 10.54
CA GLU A 132 6.58 4.14 11.25
C GLU A 132 6.41 5.11 12.42
N GLU A 133 5.89 6.31 12.15
CA GLU A 133 5.62 7.33 13.17
C GLU A 133 4.67 6.81 14.26
N PHE A 134 3.61 6.10 13.86
CA PHE A 134 2.64 5.52 14.78
C PHE A 134 3.26 4.46 15.70
N LEU A 135 4.16 3.64 15.17
CA LEU A 135 4.86 2.59 15.92
C LEU A 135 6.08 3.12 16.69
N GLY A 136 6.54 4.35 16.40
CA GLY A 136 7.75 4.92 16.98
C GLY A 136 9.02 4.21 16.53
N VAL A 137 9.07 3.82 15.25
CA VAL A 137 10.23 3.15 14.64
C VAL A 137 10.78 4.00 13.50
N ASP A 138 12.10 3.95 13.33
CA ASP A 138 12.84 4.60 12.23
C ASP A 138 13.26 3.56 11.17
#